data_AF-M3Z2L3-F1
#
_entry.id   AF-M3Z2L3-F1
#
_cell.length_a   1.000
_cell.length_b   1.000
_cell.length_c   1.000
_cell.angle_alpha   90.00
_cell.angle_beta   90.00
_cell.angle_gamma   90.00
#
_symmetry.space_group_name_H-M   'P 1'
#
loop_
_entity.id
_entity.type
_entity.pdbx_description
1 polymer ?
#
loop_
_entity_poly.entity_id
_entity_poly.type
_entity_poly.pdbx_seq_one_letter_code
_entity_poly.pdbx_strand_id
1 'polypeptide(L)'
;MVDLAGSERASQTQNRGKRMKEGAHINRSLLALGNCISALSEKGGSRAQYVNFRDSKLTRLLKDALGGNSRTVMITHISPASTSFEESRTTLLYAYRAKNI
;
A
#
# COMPACT_ATOMS: atom_id res chain seq x y z
N MET A 1 -9.68 10.70 -7.40
CA MET A 1 -9.48 10.51 -5.94
C MET A 1 -9.79 9.05 -5.62
N VAL A 2 -8.93 8.37 -4.87
CA VAL A 2 -9.10 6.95 -4.52
C VAL A 2 -9.10 6.85 -3.01
N ASP A 3 -10.14 6.25 -2.46
CA ASP A 3 -10.21 5.90 -1.04
C ASP A 3 -9.85 4.42 -0.87
N LEU A 4 -8.94 4.13 0.06
CA LEU A 4 -8.39 2.79 0.26
C LEU A 4 -9.03 2.15 1.49
N ALA A 5 -9.26 0.85 1.42
CA ALA A 5 -9.67 0.08 2.59
C ALA A 5 -8.58 0.09 3.67
N GLY A 6 -8.99 -0.20 4.90
CA GLY A 6 -8.09 -0.29 6.04
C GLY A 6 -7.00 -1.35 5.87
N SER A 7 -5.80 -1.04 6.37
CA SER A 7 -4.62 -1.89 6.28
C SER A 7 -4.41 -2.79 7.50
N GLU A 8 -5.40 -2.88 8.38
CA GLU A 8 -5.29 -3.62 9.63
C GLU A 8 -5.02 -5.11 9.41
N ARG A 9 -4.22 -5.68 10.33
CA ARG A 9 -3.89 -7.09 10.30
C ARG A 9 -5.10 -7.93 10.64
N ALA A 10 -5.29 -9.02 9.89
CA ALA A 10 -6.38 -9.97 10.14
C ALA A 10 -6.39 -10.50 11.59
N SER A 11 -5.22 -10.67 12.22
CA SER A 11 -5.07 -11.12 13.61
C SER A 11 -5.63 -10.13 14.65
N GLN A 12 -5.76 -8.85 14.32
CA GLN A 12 -6.36 -7.84 15.19
C GLN A 12 -7.87 -7.71 14.98
N THR A 13 -8.41 -8.39 13.97
CA THR A 13 -9.84 -8.39 13.66
C THR A 13 -10.51 -9.65 14.21
N GLN A 14 -11.77 -9.56 14.60
CA GLN A 14 -12.60 -10.72 14.96
C GLN A 14 -13.36 -11.28 13.74
N ASN A 15 -12.83 -11.08 12.53
CA ASN A 15 -13.49 -11.47 11.29
C ASN A 15 -13.45 -13.00 11.11
N ARG A 16 -14.60 -13.59 10.76
CA ARG A 16 -14.75 -15.03 10.49
C ARG A 16 -15.46 -15.30 9.17
N GLY A 17 -15.27 -16.49 8.61
CA GLY A 17 -15.98 -16.96 7.41
C GLY A 17 -15.85 -16.01 6.22
N LYS A 18 -16.98 -15.48 5.73
CA LYS A 18 -17.00 -14.57 4.57
C LYS A 18 -16.18 -13.30 4.79
N ARG A 19 -16.25 -12.68 5.99
CA ARG A 19 -15.49 -11.46 6.32
C ARG A 19 -13.98 -11.70 6.33
N MET A 20 -13.53 -12.89 6.73
CA MET A 20 -12.12 -13.25 6.69
C MET A 20 -11.61 -13.34 5.24
N LYS A 21 -12.41 -13.92 4.33
CA LYS A 21 -12.08 -13.97 2.89
C LYS A 21 -12.03 -12.58 2.26
N GLU A 22 -12.98 -11.73 2.61
CA GLU A 22 -13.01 -10.33 2.19
C GLU A 22 -11.76 -9.57 2.67
N GLY A 23 -11.44 -9.66 3.97
CA GLY A 23 -10.23 -9.07 4.54
C GLY A 23 -8.94 -9.57 3.89
N ALA A 24 -8.88 -10.85 3.49
CA ALA A 24 -7.74 -11.39 2.74
C ALA A 24 -7.62 -10.76 1.35
N HIS A 25 -8.74 -10.51 0.66
CA HIS A 25 -8.73 -9.82 -0.64
C HIS A 25 -8.34 -8.33 -0.51
N ILE A 26 -8.81 -7.65 0.52
CA ILE A 26 -8.40 -6.27 0.87
C ILE A 26 -6.87 -6.24 1.05
N ASN A 27 -6.36 -7.07 1.96
CA ASN A 27 -4.93 -7.12 2.26
C ASN A 27 -4.08 -7.52 1.05
N ARG A 28 -4.57 -8.42 0.18
CA ARG A 28 -3.86 -8.76 -1.06
C ARG A 28 -3.65 -7.54 -1.97
N SER A 29 -4.67 -6.70 -2.13
CA SER A 29 -4.57 -5.52 -2.99
C SER A 29 -3.66 -4.43 -2.39
N LEU A 30 -3.71 -4.22 -1.07
CA LEU A 30 -2.85 -3.27 -0.36
C LEU A 30 -1.39 -3.74 -0.33
N LEU A 31 -1.15 -5.04 -0.17
CA LEU A 31 0.18 -5.64 -0.27
C LEU A 31 0.78 -5.45 -1.67
N ALA A 32 0.03 -5.72 -2.72
CA ALA A 32 0.47 -5.49 -4.10
C ALA A 32 0.84 -4.02 -4.34
N LEU A 33 0.05 -3.09 -3.78
CA LEU A 33 0.35 -1.66 -3.83
C LEU A 33 1.66 -1.32 -3.10
N GLY A 34 1.86 -1.86 -1.90
CA GLY A 34 3.09 -1.68 -1.13
C GLY A 34 4.34 -2.24 -1.81
N ASN A 35 4.20 -3.37 -2.51
CA ASN A 35 5.28 -3.95 -3.31
C ASN A 35 5.64 -3.05 -4.49
N CYS A 36 4.65 -2.50 -5.20
CA CYS A 36 4.88 -1.57 -6.30
C CYS A 36 5.61 -0.31 -5.81
N ILE A 37 5.15 0.26 -4.69
CA ILE A 37 5.77 1.45 -4.09
C ILE A 37 7.22 1.17 -3.66
N SER A 38 7.47 0.03 -3.02
CA SER A 38 8.82 -0.33 -2.58
C SER A 38 9.77 -0.47 -3.78
N ALA A 39 9.36 -1.19 -4.83
CA ALA A 39 10.13 -1.35 -6.06
C ALA A 39 10.38 -0.02 -6.80
N LEU A 40 9.46 0.93 -6.73
CA LEU A 40 9.64 2.26 -7.33
C LEU A 40 10.58 3.15 -6.50
N SER A 41 10.51 3.04 -5.16
CA SER A 41 11.30 3.86 -4.24
C SER A 41 12.79 3.52 -4.19
N GLU A 42 13.17 2.33 -4.64
CA GLU A 42 14.55 1.84 -4.66
C GLU A 42 15.38 2.36 -5.86
N LYS A 43 14.88 3.34 -6.63
CA LYS A 43 15.55 3.91 -7.81
C LYS A 43 16.85 4.67 -7.45
N GLY A 44 17.92 3.90 -7.26
CA GLY A 44 19.31 4.34 -7.26
C GLY A 44 20.22 3.46 -8.13
N GLY A 45 19.69 2.43 -8.80
CA GLY A 45 20.42 1.54 -9.70
C GLY A 45 20.08 1.78 -11.16
N SER A 46 21.09 1.77 -12.03
CA SER A 46 21.09 2.11 -13.48
C SER A 46 20.21 1.23 -14.41
N ARG A 47 19.12 0.64 -13.91
CA ARG A 47 18.18 -0.19 -14.70
C ARG A 47 16.75 0.04 -14.21
N ALA A 48 15.83 0.25 -15.14
CA ALA A 48 14.40 0.26 -14.85
C ALA A 48 14.02 -1.08 -14.19
N GLN A 49 13.80 -1.07 -12.88
CA GLN A 49 13.36 -2.23 -12.12
C GLN A 49 11.93 -2.56 -12.58
N TYR A 50 11.68 -3.80 -12.98
CA TYR A 50 10.36 -4.24 -13.41
C TYR A 50 9.39 -4.16 -12.22
N VAL A 51 8.35 -3.32 -12.34
CA VAL A 51 7.31 -3.19 -11.32
C VAL A 51 6.08 -3.98 -11.75
N ASN A 52 5.70 -4.97 -10.93
CA ASN A 52 4.61 -5.88 -11.27
C ASN A 52 3.23 -5.30 -10.90
N PHE A 53 2.76 -4.34 -11.71
CA PHE A 53 1.43 -3.75 -11.50
C PHE A 53 0.27 -4.73 -11.72
N ARG A 54 0.50 -5.93 -12.28
CA ARG A 54 -0.56 -6.88 -12.66
C ARG A 54 -1.10 -7.71 -11.51
N ASP A 55 -0.43 -7.72 -10.35
CA ASP A 55 -0.79 -8.56 -9.20
C ASP A 55 -2.13 -8.18 -8.54
N SER A 56 -2.62 -6.95 -8.78
CA SER A 56 -3.95 -6.54 -8.36
C SER A 56 -4.62 -5.61 -9.38
N LYS A 57 -5.96 -5.58 -9.38
CA LYS A 57 -6.71 -4.60 -10.20
C LYS A 57 -6.40 -3.16 -9.79
N LEU A 58 -6.21 -2.92 -8.49
CA LEU A 58 -5.87 -1.62 -7.92
C LEU A 58 -4.55 -1.09 -8.49
N THR A 59 -3.48 -1.88 -8.44
CA THR A 59 -2.16 -1.48 -8.96
C THR A 59 -2.16 -1.29 -10.47
N ARG A 60 -3.00 -2.01 -11.22
CA ARG A 60 -3.18 -1.77 -12.66
C ARG A 60 -3.79 -0.41 -12.94
N LEU A 61 -4.83 -0.03 -12.18
CA LEU A 61 -5.49 1.27 -12.30
C LEU A 61 -4.57 2.42 -11.89
N LEU A 62 -3.73 2.20 -10.87
CA LEU A 62 -2.82 3.21 -10.32
C LEU A 62 -1.45 3.26 -11.01
N LYS A 63 -1.23 2.45 -12.05
CA LYS A 63 0.07 2.37 -12.74
C LYS A 63 0.58 3.75 -13.16
N ASP A 64 -0.25 4.54 -13.82
CA ASP A 64 0.15 5.86 -14.33
C ASP A 64 0.27 6.90 -13.22
N ALA A 65 -0.44 6.72 -12.11
CA ALA A 65 -0.35 7.56 -10.93
C ALA A 65 0.97 7.33 -10.16
N LEU A 66 1.47 6.08 -10.13
CA LEU A 66 2.65 5.71 -9.34
C LEU A 66 3.95 5.71 -10.14
N GLY A 67 3.93 5.17 -11.36
CA GLY A 67 5.13 4.99 -12.18
C GLY A 67 5.13 5.78 -13.49
N GLY A 68 4.06 6.54 -13.75
CA GLY A 68 3.92 7.37 -14.95
C GLY A 68 4.33 8.83 -14.72
N ASN A 69 3.81 9.74 -15.53
CA ASN A 69 4.11 11.18 -15.46
C ASN A 69 3.01 11.96 -14.70
N SER A 70 2.42 11.34 -13.68
CA SER A 70 1.36 11.96 -12.89
C SER A 70 1.95 12.65 -11.66
N ARG A 71 1.34 13.77 -11.25
CA ARG A 71 1.56 14.32 -9.92
C ARG A 71 0.58 13.67 -8.97
N THR A 72 1.09 12.87 -8.05
CA THR A 72 0.28 12.08 -7.13
C THR A 72 0.54 12.50 -5.71
N VAL A 73 -0.54 12.65 -4.93
CA VAL A 73 -0.48 12.91 -3.49
C VAL A 73 -1.02 11.69 -2.77
N MET A 74 -0.25 11.18 -1.81
CA MET A 74 -0.70 10.16 -0.88
C MET A 74 -1.02 10.80 0.46
N ILE A 75 -2.22 10.55 0.98
CA ILE A 75 -2.62 10.97 2.33
C ILE A 75 -2.64 9.72 3.20
N THR A 76 -1.87 9.72 4.29
CA THR A 76 -1.86 8.63 5.27
C THR A 76 -2.53 9.04 6.55
N HIS A 77 -3.45 8.20 7.02
CA HIS A 77 -4.09 8.35 8.31
C HIS A 77 -3.41 7.43 9.33
N ILE A 78 -3.07 8.00 10.48
CA ILE A 78 -2.47 7.28 11.61
C ILE A 78 -3.24 7.64 12.90
N SER A 79 -3.17 6.76 13.88
CA SER A 79 -3.76 7.00 15.20
C SER A 79 -2.69 7.50 16.16
N PRO A 80 -2.96 8.52 17.00
CA PRO A 80 -2.03 8.96 18.04
C PRO A 80 -2.01 8.00 19.25
N ALA A 81 -2.88 7.00 19.30
CA ALA A 81 -2.95 6.07 20.42
C ALA A 81 -1.70 5.18 20.49
N SER A 82 -1.17 4.98 21.71
CA SER A 82 -0.02 4.11 21.95
C SER A 82 -0.28 2.65 21.54
N THR A 83 -1.53 2.19 21.64
CA THR A 83 -1.97 0.86 21.20
C THR A 83 -1.85 0.66 19.68
N SER A 84 -1.79 1.75 18.91
CA SER A 84 -1.64 1.74 17.45
C SER A 84 -0.23 2.09 16.99
N PHE A 85 0.77 2.10 17.89
CA PHE A 85 2.13 2.54 17.59
C PHE A 85 2.75 1.76 16.41
N GLU A 86 2.69 0.42 16.44
CA GLU A 86 3.28 -0.42 15.39
C GLU A 86 2.63 -0.26 14.02
N GLU A 87 1.30 -0.15 13.98
CA GLU A 87 0.55 0.09 12.73
C GLU A 87 0.87 1.50 12.19
N SER A 88 0.87 2.52 13.06
CA SER A 88 1.20 3.90 12.67
C SER A 88 2.64 4.02 12.15
N ARG A 89 3.59 3.34 12.79
CA ARG A 89 4.98 3.23 12.33
C ARG A 89 5.06 2.59 10.95
N THR A 90 4.31 1.50 10.73
CA THR A 90 4.26 0.81 9.44
C THR A 90 3.70 1.72 8.35
N THR A 91 2.61 2.45 8.62
CA THR A 91 2.03 3.43 7.68
C THR A 91 2.98 4.58 7.38
N LEU A 92 3.74 5.07 8.37
CA LEU A 92 4.75 6.12 8.14
C LEU A 92 5.93 5.63 7.29
N LEU A 93 6.42 4.41 7.51
CA LEU A 93 7.44 3.80 6.66
C LEU A 93 6.96 3.64 5.21
N TYR A 94 5.69 3.29 5.05
CA TYR A 94 5.05 3.21 3.74
C TYR A 94 5.01 4.58 3.05
N ALA A 95 4.57 5.62 3.76
CA ALA A 95 4.55 7.00 3.26
C ALA A 95 5.96 7.48 2.88
N TYR A 96 6.96 7.13 3.68
CA TYR A 96 8.35 7.46 3.42
C TYR A 96 8.86 6.85 2.11
N ARG A 97 8.51 5.58 1.83
CA ARG A 97 8.84 4.95 0.54
C ARG A 97 8.11 5.64 -0.61
N ALA A 98 6.82 5.92 -0.46
CA ALA A 98 6.02 6.59 -1.48
C ALA A 98 6.54 7.99 -1.83
N LYS A 99 7.14 8.71 -0.87
CA LYS A 99 7.79 10.00 -1.09
C LYS A 99 9.00 9.92 -2.05
N ASN A 100 9.66 8.77 -2.12
CA ASN A 100 10.87 8.58 -2.92
C ASN A 100 10.58 8.04 -4.34
N ILE A 101 9.33 8.14 -4.78
CA ILE A 101 8.86 7.77 -6.13
C ILE A 101 8.70 9.05 -6.94
#